data_AF-A0A4S3ZTR1-F1
#
_entry.id   AF-A0A4S3ZTR1-F1
#
_cell.length_a   1.000
_cell.length_b   1.000
_cell.length_c   1.000
_cell.angle_alpha   90.00
_cell.angle_beta   90.00
_cell.angle_gamma   90.00
#
_symmetry.space_group_name_H-M   'P 1'
#
loop_
_entity.id
_entity.type
_entity.pdbx_description
1 polymer ?
#
loop_
_entity_poly.entity_id
_entity_poly.type
_entity_poly.pdbx_seq_one_letter_code
_entity_poly.pdbx_strand_id
1 'polypeptide(L)' 'MKDLVWLIVVILLLGWLVGYFGFREAVGSFIHILLILAVIGILYRLATGKKL' A
#
# COMPACT_ATOMS: atom_id res chain seq x y z
N MET A 1 15.75 -14.45 5.27
CA MET A 1 14.88 -14.28 4.07
C MET A 1 13.39 -14.23 4.40
N LYS A 2 12.90 -14.92 5.43
CA LYS A 2 11.49 -14.83 5.87
C LYS A 2 11.16 -13.48 6.53
N ASP A 3 12.13 -12.86 7.21
CA ASP A 3 11.91 -11.66 8.01
C ASP A 3 11.67 -10.40 7.18
N LEU A 4 12.36 -10.26 6.04
CA LEU A 4 12.14 -9.13 5.12
C LEU A 4 10.77 -9.21 4.44
N VAL A 5 10.34 -10.40 4.05
CA VAL A 5 9.00 -10.61 3.46
C VAL A 5 7.92 -10.31 4.50
N TRP A 6 8.12 -10.76 5.74
CA TRP A 6 7.19 -10.48 6.83
C TRP A 6 7.09 -8.99 7.16
N LEU A 7 8.22 -8.28 7.18
CA LEU A 7 8.27 -6.84 7.36
C LEU A 7 7.47 -6.10 6.26
N ILE A 8 7.62 -6.52 4.99
CA ILE A 8 6.87 -5.94 3.87
C ILE A 8 5.36 -6.15 4.04
N VAL A 9 4.94 -7.37 4.43
CA VAL A 9 3.53 -7.70 4.67
C VAL A 9 2.94 -6.84 5.79
N VAL A 10 3.67 -6.67 6.89
CA VAL A 10 3.25 -5.84 8.02
C VAL A 10 3.13 -4.37 7.62
N ILE A 11 4.10 -3.83 6.87
CA ILE A 11 4.07 -2.44 6.38
C ILE A 11 2.89 -2.23 5.42
N LEU A 12 2.58 -3.20 4.55
CA LEU A 12 1.41 -3.14 3.66
C LEU A 12 0.10 -3.06 4.45
N LEU A 13 -0.06 -3.92 5.44
CA LEU A 13 -1.26 -3.99 6.27
C LEU A 13 -1.46 -2.72 7.10
N LEU A 14 -0.38 -2.20 7.69
CA LEU A 14 -0.41 -0.95 8.44
C LEU A 14 -0.69 0.26 7.53
N GLY A 15 -0.03 0.34 6.38
CA GLY A 15 -0.27 1.41 5.40
C GLY A 15 -1.71 1.41 4.88
N TRP A 16 -2.29 0.23 4.65
CA TRP A 16 -3.69 0.09 4.25
C TRP A 16 -4.66 0.47 5.37
N LEU A 17 -4.41 0.03 6.61
CA LEU A 17 -5.24 0.39 7.77
C LEU A 17 -5.25 1.90 8.01
N VAL A 18 -4.07 2.54 8.01
CA VAL A 18 -3.94 3.99 8.17
C VAL A 18 -4.64 4.73 7.02
N GLY A 19 -4.49 4.22 5.78
CA GLY A 19 -5.18 4.74 4.60
C GLY A 19 -6.70 4.60 4.66
N TYR A 20 -7.21 3.48 5.17
CA TYR A 20 -8.63 3.20 5.28
C TYR A 20 -9.31 3.98 6.41
N PHE A 21 -8.62 4.24 7.52
CA PHE A 21 -9.19 4.95 8.67
C PHE A 21 -8.97 6.47 8.62
N GLY A 22 -7.80 6.94 8.19
CA GLY A 22 -7.44 8.38 8.20
C GLY A 22 -8.14 9.22 7.13
N PHE A 23 -8.77 8.57 6.16
CA PHE A 23 -9.29 9.20 4.95
C PHE A 23 -10.79 8.95 4.71
N ARG A 24 -11.52 8.52 5.74
CA ARG A 24 -12.96 8.19 5.65
C ARG A 24 -13.86 9.41 5.38
N GLU A 25 -13.54 10.58 5.93
CA GLU A 25 -14.41 11.76 5.87
C GLU A 25 -13.84 12.89 4.97
N ALA A 26 -12.53 12.91 4.71
CA ALA A 26 -11.84 14.02 4.06
C ALA A 26 -11.60 13.84 2.54
N VAL A 27 -11.93 12.69 1.95
CA VAL A 27 -11.44 12.30 0.61
C VAL A 27 -12.48 12.52 -0.47
N GLY A 28 -12.76 13.78 -0.77
CA GLY A 28 -13.34 14.15 -2.06
C GLY A 28 -12.47 13.59 -3.18
N SER A 29 -13.04 12.75 -4.05
CA SER A 29 -12.58 12.19 -5.34
C SER A 29 -11.06 12.06 -5.64
N PHE A 30 -10.29 13.13 -5.48
CA PHE A 30 -8.86 13.24 -5.77
C PHE A 30 -7.96 12.36 -4.88
N ILE A 31 -8.17 12.34 -3.55
CA ILE A 31 -7.34 11.51 -2.66
C ILE A 31 -7.65 10.01 -2.86
N HIS A 32 -8.85 9.66 -3.34
CA HIS A 32 -9.21 8.28 -3.66
C HIS A 32 -8.38 7.75 -4.84
N ILE A 33 -8.17 8.59 -5.85
CA ILE A 33 -7.31 8.28 -7.01
C ILE A 33 -5.85 8.11 -6.57
N LEU A 34 -5.35 9.00 -5.70
CA LEU A 34 -4.00 8.89 -5.17
C LEU A 34 -3.80 7.63 -4.32
N LEU A 35 -4.80 7.21 -3.55
CA LEU A 35 -4.78 5.94 -2.80
C LEU A 35 -4.78 4.73 -3.74
N ILE A 36 -5.58 4.74 -4.80
CA ILE A 36 -5.57 3.69 -5.84
C ILE A 36 -4.17 3.60 -6.48
N LEU A 37 -3.55 4.72 -6.84
CA LEU A 37 -2.19 4.74 -7.38
C LEU A 37 -1.15 4.23 -6.37
N ALA A 38 -1.29 4.55 -5.08
CA ALA A 38 -0.43 4.02 -4.04
C ALA A 38 -0.55 2.49 -3.91
N VAL A 39 -1.77 1.95 -3.95
CA VAL A 39 -2.01 0.49 -3.95
C VAL A 39 -1.42 -0.17 -5.20
N ILE A 40 -1.64 0.40 -6.39
CA ILE A 40 -1.06 -0.10 -7.65
C ILE A 40 0.48 -0.07 -7.59
N GLY A 41 1.08 1.02 -7.11
CA GLY A 41 2.53 1.14 -6.96
C GLY A 41 3.11 0.12 -5.99
N ILE A 42 2.39 -0.20 -4.92
CA ILE A 42 2.74 -1.26 -3.98
C ILE A 42 2.68 -2.65 -4.65
N LEU A 43 1.59 -2.94 -5.36
CA LEU A 43 1.43 -4.20 -6.08
C LEU A 43 2.50 -4.37 -7.16
N TYR A 44 2.80 -3.30 -7.91
CA TYR A 44 3.86 -3.26 -8.90
C TYR A 44 5.23 -3.51 -8.26
N ARG A 45 5.55 -2.83 -7.15
CA ARG A 45 6.80 -3.05 -6.42
C ARG A 45 6.92 -4.47 -5.87
N LEU A 46 5.81 -5.07 -5.44
CA LEU A 46 5.78 -6.46 -4.96
C LEU A 46 5.96 -7.46 -6.11
N ALA A 47 5.30 -7.23 -7.25
CA ALA A 47 5.37 -8.07 -8.43
C ALA A 47 6.74 -7.99 -9.12
N THR A 48 7.31 -6.78 -9.25
CA THR A 48 8.61 -6.52 -9.87
C THR A 48 9.78 -6.71 -8.91
N GLY A 49 9.53 -6.75 -7.60
CA GLY A 49 10.54 -6.93 -6.55
C GLY A 49 11.26 -8.28 -6.57
N LYS A 50 10.80 -9.24 -7.37
CA LYS A 50 11.59 -10.41 -7.76
C LYS A 50 12.44 -10.05 -8.97
N LYS A 51 13.67 -9.61 -8.69
CA LYS A 51 14.79 -9.54 -9.63
C LYS A 51 14.88 -10.84 -10.45
N LEU A 52 14.99 -10.69 -11.78
CA LEU A 52 15.83 -11.56 -12.62
C LEU A 52 17.26 -11.58 -12.06
#